data_AF-A0A7C5PVN0-F1
#
_entry.id   AF-A0A7C5PVN0-F1
#
_cell.length_a   1.000
_cell.length_b   1.000
_cell.length_c   1.000
_cell.angle_alpha   90.00
_cell.angle_beta   90.00
_cell.angle_gamma   90.00
#
_symmetry.space_group_name_H-M   'P 1'
#
loop_
_entity.id
_entity.type
_entity.pdbx_description
1 polymer ?
#
loop_
_entity_poly.entity_id
_entity_poly.type
_entity_poly.pdbx_seq_one_letter_code
_entity_poly.pdbx_strand_id
1 'polypeptide(L)'
;RGAIDPAGSDRNRFAVIPPGVNRRIFSPQAAELDSVIESRLNAALRRDLPPARHPLPLVLCASRLDQKKNISGLVKAFAANSSLRAVANLAIVVRGLNNPLQERHTLPRKEQAILNEIVRLLDAHNLWNFVTSFPLNSQAELAAAYRIAAKRQSVFALTAHYEPFGLAPLEAMSCGLPAVVTRNGGPAESLFDAQTQTKFGVLVDPANPADIAHGLLEALSPQKSWRAYQQAGLQRVISRYTWERTAAGYAATLKQITV
;
A
#
# COMPACT_ATOMS: atom_id res chain seq x y z
N ARG A 1 -16.93 -14.60 5.89
CA ARG A 1 -17.08 -15.47 4.69
C ARG A 1 -18.17 -14.95 3.73
N GLY A 2 -18.35 -13.63 3.60
CA GLY A 2 -19.47 -13.06 2.82
C GLY A 2 -19.32 -13.12 1.30
N ALA A 3 -18.12 -13.37 0.77
CA ALA A 3 -17.87 -13.39 -0.68
C ALA A 3 -18.24 -14.70 -1.38
N ILE A 4 -18.65 -15.72 -0.62
CA ILE A 4 -18.65 -17.11 -1.10
C ILE A 4 -20.03 -17.76 -0.94
N ASP A 5 -20.84 -17.28 0.01
CA ASP A 5 -22.21 -17.75 0.19
C ASP A 5 -23.05 -16.68 0.91
N PRO A 6 -23.68 -15.75 0.18
CA PRO A 6 -24.55 -14.73 0.77
C PRO A 6 -25.87 -15.31 1.31
N ALA A 7 -26.26 -16.52 0.89
CA ALA A 7 -27.50 -17.19 1.32
C ALA A 7 -27.27 -18.20 2.46
N GLY A 8 -26.02 -18.58 2.73
CA GLY A 8 -25.62 -19.53 3.78
C GLY A 8 -26.04 -20.98 3.53
N SER A 9 -26.52 -21.29 2.33
CA SER A 9 -27.25 -22.53 2.04
C SER A 9 -26.39 -23.71 1.59
N ASP A 10 -25.13 -23.50 1.17
CA ASP A 10 -24.29 -24.63 0.74
C ASP A 10 -22.77 -24.41 0.93
N ARG A 11 -22.30 -24.74 2.13
CA ARG A 11 -20.89 -24.62 2.52
C ARG A 11 -19.97 -25.64 1.85
N ASN A 12 -20.50 -26.66 1.19
CA ASN A 12 -19.70 -27.73 0.59
C ASN A 12 -19.32 -27.43 -0.87
N ARG A 13 -19.94 -26.43 -1.50
CA ARG A 13 -19.67 -26.05 -2.90
C ARG A 13 -18.48 -25.12 -3.09
N PHE A 14 -17.94 -24.55 -2.02
CA PHE A 14 -16.91 -23.53 -2.13
C PHE A 14 -15.75 -23.74 -1.16
N ALA A 15 -14.54 -23.52 -1.65
CA ALA A 15 -13.31 -23.50 -0.87
C ALA A 15 -12.61 -22.13 -1.01
N VAL A 16 -12.07 -21.61 0.11
CA VAL A 16 -11.31 -20.36 0.10
C VAL A 16 -9.84 -20.68 -0.08
N ILE A 17 -9.32 -20.48 -1.28
CA ILE A 17 -7.90 -20.68 -1.59
C ILE A 17 -7.35 -19.33 -2.08
N PRO A 18 -6.75 -18.52 -1.19
CA PRO A 18 -6.27 -17.20 -1.58
C PRO A 18 -5.08 -17.33 -2.55
N PRO A 19 -4.93 -16.44 -3.55
CA PRO A 19 -3.76 -16.41 -4.41
C PRO A 19 -2.50 -16.00 -3.65
N GLY A 20 -1.35 -16.40 -4.20
CA GLY A 20 -0.04 -16.06 -3.68
C GLY A 20 0.49 -14.71 -4.19
N VAL A 21 1.36 -14.09 -3.40
CA VAL A 21 2.25 -13.00 -3.83
C VAL A 21 3.41 -13.59 -4.64
N ASN A 22 3.85 -12.91 -5.71
CA ASN A 22 5.06 -13.28 -6.43
C ASN A 22 6.33 -12.94 -5.62
N ARG A 23 6.68 -13.81 -4.67
CA ARG A 23 7.82 -13.60 -3.76
C ARG A 23 9.20 -13.72 -4.41
N ARG A 24 9.27 -14.07 -5.70
CA ARG A 24 10.52 -13.96 -6.47
C ARG A 24 10.85 -12.50 -6.80
N ILE A 25 9.83 -11.64 -6.85
CA ILE A 25 9.96 -10.20 -7.09
C ILE A 25 9.80 -9.43 -5.78
N PHE A 26 8.70 -9.70 -5.07
CA PHE A 26 8.32 -9.01 -3.84
C PHE A 26 8.80 -9.79 -2.61
N SER A 27 10.00 -9.43 -2.16
CA SER A 27 10.61 -10.04 -0.99
C SER A 27 11.42 -9.00 -0.20
N PRO A 28 11.81 -9.28 1.05
CA PRO A 28 12.62 -8.36 1.84
C PRO A 28 14.11 -8.46 1.51
N GLN A 29 14.53 -9.39 0.64
CA GLN A 29 15.93 -9.54 0.26
C GLN A 29 16.38 -8.38 -0.62
N ALA A 30 17.57 -7.85 -0.35
CA ALA A 30 18.19 -6.81 -1.17
C ALA A 30 18.35 -7.30 -2.61
N ALA A 31 18.17 -6.40 -3.58
CA ALA A 31 18.32 -6.67 -4.99
C ALA A 31 19.07 -5.54 -5.70
N GLU A 32 19.58 -5.80 -6.91
CA GLU A 32 20.38 -4.85 -7.70
C GLU A 32 19.69 -3.51 -7.94
N LEU A 33 18.37 -3.52 -8.18
CA LEU A 33 17.59 -2.31 -8.44
C LEU A 33 17.40 -1.42 -7.19
N ASP A 34 17.72 -1.89 -5.98
CA ASP A 34 17.54 -1.12 -4.75
C ASP A 34 18.36 0.18 -4.79
N SER A 35 19.63 0.12 -5.21
CA SER A 35 20.50 1.31 -5.29
C SER A 35 20.04 2.31 -6.36
N VAL A 36 19.49 1.81 -7.46
CA VAL A 36 18.92 2.62 -8.54
C VAL A 36 17.67 3.36 -8.04
N ILE A 37 16.75 2.65 -7.39
CA ILE A 37 15.53 3.26 -6.86
C ILE A 37 15.83 4.20 -5.69
N GLU A 38 16.79 3.87 -4.83
CA GLU A 38 17.24 4.77 -3.77
C GLU A 38 17.83 6.07 -4.34
N SER A 39 18.64 5.98 -5.39
CA SER A 39 19.18 7.16 -6.08
C SER A 39 18.08 8.03 -6.69
N ARG A 40 17.08 7.40 -7.35
CA ARG A 40 15.92 8.12 -7.93
C ARG A 40 15.07 8.79 -6.86
N LEU A 41 14.78 8.08 -5.76
CA LEU A 41 14.06 8.65 -4.62
C LEU A 41 14.82 9.83 -4.04
N ASN A 42 16.13 9.70 -3.78
CA ASN A 42 16.94 10.80 -3.23
C ASN A 42 16.97 12.02 -4.16
N ALA A 43 16.99 11.80 -5.49
CA ALA A 43 16.87 12.89 -6.46
C ALA A 43 15.50 13.58 -6.40
N ALA A 44 14.41 12.80 -6.29
CA ALA A 44 13.06 13.33 -6.14
C ALA A 44 12.87 14.11 -4.83
N LEU A 45 13.41 13.61 -3.71
CA LEU A 45 13.40 14.32 -2.42
C LEU A 45 14.11 15.67 -2.50
N ARG A 46 15.28 15.74 -3.16
CA ARG A 46 16.00 17.01 -3.39
C ARG A 46 15.25 17.97 -4.30
N ARG A 47 14.52 17.45 -5.29
CA ARG A 47 13.73 18.25 -6.23
C ARG A 47 12.49 18.84 -5.55
N ASP A 48 11.80 18.04 -4.74
CA ASP A 48 10.44 18.38 -4.28
C ASP A 48 10.39 18.92 -2.85
N LEU A 49 11.34 18.54 -1.97
CA LEU A 49 11.23 18.78 -0.53
C LEU A 49 12.39 19.61 0.03
N PRO A 50 12.14 20.43 1.07
CA PRO A 50 13.19 21.08 1.84
C PRO A 50 14.18 20.06 2.46
N PRO A 51 15.48 20.39 2.57
CA PRO A 51 16.50 19.48 3.12
C PRO A 51 16.17 18.88 4.49
N ALA A 52 15.56 19.67 5.38
CA ALA A 52 15.16 19.22 6.72
C ALA A 52 14.18 18.04 6.71
N ARG A 53 13.45 17.83 5.60
CA ARG A 53 12.47 16.74 5.45
C ARG A 53 13.03 15.50 4.79
N HIS A 54 14.22 15.56 4.19
CA HIS A 54 14.84 14.42 3.50
C HIS A 54 15.06 13.19 4.39
N PRO A 55 15.30 13.29 5.71
CA PRO A 55 15.42 12.11 6.57
C PRO A 55 14.10 11.44 6.94
N LEU A 56 12.96 12.14 6.79
CA LEU A 56 11.67 11.65 7.27
C LEU A 56 11.22 10.40 6.48
N PRO A 57 10.44 9.50 7.12
CA PRO A 57 9.78 8.39 6.44
C PRO A 57 8.76 8.87 5.42
N LEU A 58 8.32 7.95 4.56
CA LEU A 58 7.32 8.18 3.52
C LEU A 58 5.99 7.51 3.89
N VAL A 59 4.90 8.17 3.54
CA VAL A 59 3.62 7.53 3.26
C VAL A 59 3.60 7.25 1.76
N LEU A 60 3.89 6.01 1.37
CA LEU A 60 4.02 5.62 -0.04
C LEU A 60 2.67 5.15 -0.59
N CYS A 61 2.11 5.91 -1.54
CA CYS A 61 0.95 5.51 -2.32
C CYS A 61 1.40 5.09 -3.72
N ALA A 62 1.43 3.78 -3.97
CA ALA A 62 1.72 3.22 -5.29
C ALA A 62 0.48 2.50 -5.82
N SER A 63 -0.28 3.16 -6.68
CA SER A 63 -1.49 2.59 -7.27
C SER A 63 -1.75 3.15 -8.67
N ARG A 64 -2.70 2.55 -9.40
CA ARG A 64 -3.17 3.10 -10.67
C ARG A 64 -3.94 4.40 -10.42
N LEU A 65 -3.91 5.31 -11.39
CA LEU A 65 -4.77 6.49 -11.41
C LEU A 65 -6.20 6.10 -11.76
N ASP A 66 -6.93 5.67 -10.75
CA ASP A 66 -8.36 5.33 -10.82
C ASP A 66 -9.09 5.98 -9.66
N GLN A 67 -10.26 6.57 -9.92
CA GLN A 67 -11.05 7.28 -8.89
C GLN A 67 -11.38 6.38 -7.70
N LYS A 68 -11.58 5.07 -7.92
CA LYS A 68 -11.87 4.09 -6.86
C LYS A 68 -10.71 3.92 -5.87
N LYS A 69 -9.48 4.26 -6.29
CA LYS A 69 -8.28 4.21 -5.42
C LYS A 69 -8.23 5.36 -4.43
N ASN A 70 -9.04 6.41 -4.63
CA ASN A 70 -9.26 7.47 -3.65
C ASN A 70 -7.95 8.07 -3.11
N ILE A 71 -7.03 8.39 -4.03
CA ILE A 71 -5.77 9.06 -3.69
C ILE A 71 -6.08 10.45 -3.09
N SER A 72 -7.13 11.12 -3.54
CA SER A 72 -7.56 12.41 -2.98
C SER A 72 -7.97 12.30 -1.50
N GLY A 73 -8.58 11.19 -1.06
CA GLY A 73 -8.84 10.92 0.36
C GLY A 73 -7.56 10.85 1.20
N LEU A 74 -6.51 10.22 0.67
CA LEU A 74 -5.19 10.19 1.32
C LEU A 74 -4.57 11.60 1.41
N VAL A 75 -4.64 12.39 0.34
CA VAL A 75 -4.15 13.78 0.34
C VAL A 75 -4.91 14.62 1.37
N LYS A 76 -6.25 14.49 1.44
CA LYS A 76 -7.08 15.19 2.44
C LYS A 76 -6.71 14.79 3.87
N ALA A 77 -6.46 13.51 4.13
CA ALA A 77 -6.01 13.03 5.44
C ALA A 77 -4.66 13.66 5.83
N PHE A 78 -3.72 13.67 4.89
CA PHE A 78 -2.41 14.27 5.08
C PHE A 78 -2.49 15.81 5.24
N ALA A 79 -3.42 16.47 4.55
CA ALA A 79 -3.70 17.90 4.64
C ALA A 79 -4.34 18.32 5.98
N ALA A 80 -5.19 17.46 6.55
CA ALA A 80 -5.92 17.78 7.77
C ALA A 80 -5.10 17.57 9.05
N ASN A 81 -4.00 16.81 9.01
CA ASN A 81 -3.27 16.40 10.21
C ASN A 81 -1.82 16.93 10.24
N SER A 82 -1.56 17.95 11.08
CA SER A 82 -0.23 18.56 11.23
C SER A 82 0.78 17.63 11.90
N SER A 83 0.36 16.79 12.85
CA SER A 83 1.23 15.80 13.51
C SER A 83 1.77 14.78 12.51
N LEU A 84 0.95 14.31 11.56
CA LEU A 84 1.37 13.42 10.48
C LEU A 84 2.38 14.11 9.56
N ARG A 85 2.14 15.38 9.19
CA ARG A 85 3.08 16.17 8.38
C ARG A 85 4.41 16.45 9.09
N ALA A 86 4.40 16.51 10.42
CA ALA A 86 5.61 16.70 11.21
C ALA A 86 6.54 15.48 11.16
N VAL A 87 6.00 14.27 10.96
CA VAL A 87 6.76 13.02 11.07
C VAL A 87 6.97 12.28 9.74
N ALA A 88 6.26 12.62 8.67
CA ALA A 88 6.39 11.93 7.38
C ALA A 88 6.18 12.85 6.17
N ASN A 89 6.70 12.42 5.01
CA ASN A 89 6.38 12.96 3.69
C ASN A 89 5.36 12.08 2.96
N LEU A 90 4.62 12.62 2.01
CA LEU A 90 3.73 11.84 1.14
C LEU A 90 4.44 11.56 -0.19
N ALA A 91 4.52 10.29 -0.60
CA ALA A 91 5.07 9.89 -1.88
C ALA A 91 3.95 9.32 -2.77
N ILE A 92 3.59 10.03 -3.83
CA ILE A 92 2.57 9.60 -4.80
C ILE A 92 3.29 9.06 -6.03
N VAL A 93 3.20 7.75 -6.25
CA VAL A 93 3.88 7.08 -7.35
C VAL A 93 2.88 6.56 -8.35
N VAL A 94 3.01 7.06 -9.58
CA VAL A 94 2.22 6.71 -10.75
C VAL A 94 3.15 6.12 -11.80
N ARG A 95 2.74 5.01 -12.43
CA ARG A 95 3.52 4.41 -13.51
C ARG A 95 3.51 5.28 -14.76
N GLY A 96 4.64 5.30 -15.47
CA GLY A 96 4.74 5.92 -16.79
C GLY A 96 4.93 7.44 -16.81
N LEU A 97 5.13 8.09 -15.66
CA LEU A 97 5.46 9.51 -15.58
C LEU A 97 6.68 9.75 -14.67
N ASN A 98 7.55 10.66 -15.09
CA ASN A 98 8.74 11.04 -14.32
C ASN A 98 8.38 12.01 -13.19
N ASN A 99 7.47 12.94 -13.48
CA ASN A 99 6.90 13.85 -12.49
C ASN A 99 5.39 13.95 -12.69
N PRO A 100 4.59 13.00 -12.15
CA PRO A 100 3.15 12.98 -12.37
C PRO A 100 2.45 14.29 -12.02
N LEU A 101 2.90 15.00 -10.98
CA LEU A 101 2.24 16.23 -10.55
C LEU A 101 2.41 17.40 -11.54
N GLN A 102 3.52 17.41 -12.31
CA GLN A 102 3.81 18.46 -13.29
C GLN A 102 3.51 18.03 -14.75
N GLU A 103 3.72 16.76 -15.08
CA GLU A 103 3.61 16.23 -16.45
C GLU A 103 2.21 15.68 -16.79
N ARG A 104 1.23 15.84 -15.90
CA ARG A 104 -0.15 15.29 -16.04
C ARG A 104 -0.89 15.62 -17.34
N HIS A 105 -0.45 16.64 -18.09
CA HIS A 105 -1.06 17.05 -19.36
C HIS A 105 -0.85 16.04 -20.49
N THR A 106 0.10 15.11 -20.35
CA THR A 106 0.36 14.04 -21.33
C THR A 106 -0.52 12.81 -21.13
N LEU A 107 -1.30 12.75 -20.04
CA LEU A 107 -2.15 11.62 -19.70
C LEU A 107 -3.50 11.63 -20.41
N PRO A 108 -4.17 10.46 -20.54
CA PRO A 108 -5.57 10.40 -20.91
C PRO A 108 -6.45 11.25 -19.97
N ARG A 109 -7.52 11.86 -20.53
CA ARG A 109 -8.40 12.81 -19.81
C ARG A 109 -8.88 12.32 -18.44
N LYS A 110 -9.18 11.03 -18.30
CA LYS A 110 -9.64 10.44 -17.03
C LYS A 110 -8.57 10.48 -15.94
N GLU A 111 -7.33 10.08 -16.28
CA GLU A 111 -6.21 10.08 -15.33
C GLU A 111 -5.73 11.51 -15.03
N GLN A 112 -5.75 12.37 -16.05
CA GLN A 112 -5.48 13.80 -15.90
C GLN A 112 -6.46 14.45 -14.92
N ALA A 113 -7.75 14.12 -14.97
CA ALA A 113 -8.75 14.66 -14.05
C ALA A 113 -8.46 14.31 -12.58
N ILE A 114 -8.01 13.07 -12.32
CA ILE A 114 -7.62 12.62 -10.97
C ILE A 114 -6.40 13.41 -10.47
N LEU A 115 -5.36 13.55 -11.29
CA LEU A 115 -4.18 14.33 -10.91
C LEU A 115 -4.50 15.82 -10.75
N ASN A 116 -5.41 16.37 -11.57
CA ASN A 116 -5.87 17.75 -11.41
C ASN A 116 -6.57 17.97 -10.06
N GLU A 117 -7.39 17.02 -9.59
CA GLU A 117 -7.99 17.09 -8.26
C GLU A 117 -6.92 17.07 -7.16
N ILE A 118 -5.93 16.17 -7.28
CA ILE A 118 -4.81 16.08 -6.34
C ILE A 118 -4.04 17.41 -6.31
N VAL A 119 -3.65 17.95 -7.47
CA VAL A 119 -2.93 19.23 -7.56
C VAL A 119 -3.71 20.37 -6.90
N ARG A 120 -5.01 20.49 -7.15
CA ARG A 120 -5.85 21.50 -6.48
C ARG A 120 -5.84 21.36 -4.96
N LEU A 121 -5.86 20.13 -4.43
CA LEU A 121 -5.76 19.89 -2.99
C LEU A 121 -4.38 20.28 -2.45
N LEU A 122 -3.30 20.00 -3.20
CA LEU A 122 -1.96 20.41 -2.79
C LEU A 122 -1.83 21.94 -2.74
N ASP A 123 -2.36 22.64 -3.73
CA ASP A 123 -2.39 24.10 -3.79
C ASP A 123 -3.21 24.69 -2.62
N ALA A 124 -4.45 24.21 -2.45
CA ALA A 124 -5.36 24.72 -1.42
C ALA A 124 -4.84 24.55 0.02
N HIS A 125 -3.97 23.56 0.25
CA HIS A 125 -3.42 23.24 1.57
C HIS A 125 -1.91 23.51 1.70
N ASN A 126 -1.28 24.16 0.73
CA ASN A 126 0.16 24.48 0.72
C ASN A 126 1.08 23.26 0.97
N LEU A 127 0.78 22.14 0.31
CA LEU A 127 1.42 20.85 0.60
C LEU A 127 2.63 20.51 -0.27
N TRP A 128 2.98 21.32 -1.26
CA TRP A 128 4.07 21.00 -2.20
C TRP A 128 5.41 20.69 -1.51
N ASN A 129 5.70 21.35 -0.39
CA ASN A 129 6.91 21.09 0.42
C ASN A 129 6.86 19.79 1.25
N PHE A 130 5.82 18.96 1.09
CA PHE A 130 5.61 17.71 1.82
C PHE A 130 5.39 16.51 0.90
N VAL A 131 5.23 16.73 -0.41
CA VAL A 131 4.88 15.68 -1.37
C VAL A 131 5.99 15.48 -2.37
N THR A 132 6.33 14.22 -2.65
CA THR A 132 7.28 13.85 -3.70
C THR A 132 6.69 12.81 -4.64
N SER A 133 7.28 12.67 -5.82
CA SER A 133 6.94 11.63 -6.78
C SER A 133 8.18 11.17 -7.56
N PHE A 134 8.23 9.90 -7.94
CA PHE A 134 9.32 9.34 -8.72
C PHE A 134 8.80 8.20 -9.62
N PRO A 135 9.42 7.99 -10.80
CA PRO A 135 8.94 7.00 -11.76
C PRO A 135 9.23 5.57 -11.32
N LEU A 136 8.28 4.68 -11.59
CA LEU A 136 8.45 3.23 -11.55
C LEU A 136 7.88 2.60 -12.82
N ASN A 137 8.67 1.74 -13.46
CA ASN A 137 8.39 1.20 -14.79
C ASN A 137 8.18 -0.32 -14.79
N SER A 138 8.45 -1.01 -13.69
CA SER A 138 8.28 -2.46 -13.58
C SER A 138 7.85 -2.91 -12.19
N GLN A 139 7.44 -4.18 -12.06
CA GLN A 139 7.20 -4.77 -10.73
C GLN A 139 8.49 -4.90 -9.91
N ALA A 140 9.64 -5.14 -10.56
CA ALA A 140 10.92 -5.24 -9.88
C ALA A 140 11.36 -3.89 -9.28
N GLU A 141 11.12 -2.79 -10.01
CA GLU A 141 11.32 -1.43 -9.49
C GLU A 141 10.34 -1.12 -8.34
N LEU A 142 9.08 -1.56 -8.43
CA LEU A 142 8.10 -1.41 -7.35
C LEU A 142 8.51 -2.16 -6.08
N ALA A 143 8.99 -3.40 -6.21
CA ALA A 143 9.49 -4.16 -5.07
C ALA A 143 10.73 -3.49 -4.44
N ALA A 144 11.63 -2.95 -5.26
CA ALA A 144 12.77 -2.15 -4.77
C ALA A 144 12.29 -0.89 -4.04
N ALA A 145 11.29 -0.17 -4.57
CA ALA A 145 10.70 0.98 -3.88
C ALA A 145 10.11 0.60 -2.52
N TYR A 146 9.42 -0.54 -2.41
CA TYR A 146 8.91 -1.04 -1.14
C TYR A 146 10.03 -1.37 -0.14
N ARG A 147 11.12 -2.03 -0.58
CA ARG A 147 12.28 -2.31 0.28
C ARG A 147 12.99 -1.04 0.74
N ILE A 148 13.22 -0.08 -0.16
CA ILE A 148 13.83 1.21 0.20
C ILE A 148 12.94 1.99 1.16
N ALA A 149 11.62 2.02 0.93
CA ALA A 149 10.68 2.61 1.87
C ALA A 149 10.74 1.91 3.24
N ALA A 150 10.82 0.58 3.27
CA ALA A 150 10.94 -0.18 4.52
C ALA A 150 12.25 0.13 5.28
N LYS A 151 13.40 0.24 4.58
CA LYS A 151 14.68 0.68 5.17
C LYS A 151 14.58 2.06 5.82
N ARG A 152 13.71 2.92 5.29
CA ARG A 152 13.43 4.28 5.80
C ARG A 152 12.29 4.33 6.82
N GLN A 153 11.85 3.19 7.35
CA GLN A 153 10.72 3.09 8.29
C GLN A 153 9.43 3.77 7.78
N SER A 154 9.21 3.69 6.48
CA SER A 154 8.03 4.23 5.79
C SER A 154 6.84 3.28 5.90
N VAL A 155 5.68 3.69 5.39
CA VAL A 155 4.48 2.85 5.32
C VAL A 155 3.87 2.88 3.91
N PHE A 156 3.24 1.79 3.50
CA PHE A 156 2.41 1.73 2.30
C PHE A 156 1.00 2.19 2.63
N ALA A 157 0.40 3.01 1.76
CA ALA A 157 -0.97 3.49 1.91
C ALA A 157 -1.86 3.18 0.70
N LEU A 158 -3.04 2.60 0.96
CA LEU A 158 -4.07 2.36 -0.06
C LEU A 158 -5.48 2.64 0.49
N THR A 159 -5.99 3.84 0.22
CA THR A 159 -7.25 4.38 0.77
C THR A 159 -8.45 4.16 -0.15
N ALA A 160 -8.42 3.12 -0.99
CA ALA A 160 -9.47 2.82 -1.96
C ALA A 160 -10.85 2.71 -1.30
N HIS A 161 -11.91 3.17 -1.96
CA HIS A 161 -13.28 3.05 -1.41
C HIS A 161 -13.68 1.58 -1.19
N TYR A 162 -13.20 0.70 -2.07
CA TYR A 162 -13.33 -0.74 -1.95
C TYR A 162 -12.16 -1.40 -2.69
N GLU A 163 -11.46 -2.32 -2.03
CA GLU A 163 -10.39 -3.11 -2.64
C GLU A 163 -10.80 -4.59 -2.64
N PRO A 164 -11.05 -5.22 -3.80
CA PRO A 164 -11.70 -6.53 -3.85
C PRO A 164 -10.87 -7.62 -3.17
N PHE A 165 -9.58 -7.74 -3.53
CA PHE A 165 -8.68 -8.72 -2.92
C PHE A 165 -7.50 -8.06 -2.20
N GLY A 166 -6.82 -7.11 -2.86
CA GLY A 166 -5.70 -6.39 -2.26
C GLY A 166 -4.36 -7.13 -2.33
N LEU A 167 -3.93 -7.53 -3.55
CA LEU A 167 -2.55 -8.01 -3.76
C LEU A 167 -1.51 -6.93 -3.45
N ALA A 168 -1.77 -5.66 -3.79
CA ALA A 168 -0.82 -4.57 -3.56
C ALA A 168 -0.40 -4.39 -2.08
N PRO A 169 -1.33 -4.40 -1.09
CA PRO A 169 -0.97 -4.48 0.33
C PRO A 169 -0.07 -5.66 0.67
N LEU A 170 -0.39 -6.86 0.14
CA LEU A 170 0.38 -8.08 0.41
C LEU A 170 1.77 -8.04 -0.24
N GLU A 171 1.92 -7.44 -1.42
CA GLU A 171 3.20 -7.18 -2.09
C GLU A 171 4.09 -6.27 -1.22
N ALA A 172 3.53 -5.16 -0.72
CA ALA A 172 4.23 -4.26 0.19
C ALA A 172 4.66 -4.96 1.49
N MET A 173 3.73 -5.69 2.13
CA MET A 173 4.01 -6.49 3.33
C MET A 173 5.08 -7.57 3.07
N SER A 174 5.08 -8.20 1.90
CA SER A 174 6.09 -9.20 1.53
C SER A 174 7.50 -8.59 1.38
N CYS A 175 7.59 -7.32 1.02
CA CYS A 175 8.83 -6.55 1.02
C CYS A 175 9.21 -5.98 2.41
N GLY A 176 8.41 -6.26 3.44
CA GLY A 176 8.66 -5.77 4.81
C GLY A 176 8.22 -4.33 5.05
N LEU A 177 7.33 -3.79 4.22
CA LEU A 177 6.74 -2.46 4.37
C LEU A 177 5.37 -2.58 5.06
N PRO A 178 5.18 -2.01 6.26
CA PRO A 178 3.87 -1.97 6.92
C PRO A 178 2.80 -1.32 6.04
N ALA A 179 1.59 -1.86 6.07
CA ALA A 179 0.47 -1.43 5.23
C ALA A 179 -0.64 -0.75 6.06
N VAL A 180 -1.07 0.43 5.60
CA VAL A 180 -2.23 1.19 6.10
C VAL A 180 -3.24 1.29 4.97
N VAL A 181 -4.34 0.55 5.05
CA VAL A 181 -5.20 0.32 3.87
C VAL A 181 -6.67 0.32 4.23
N THR A 182 -7.51 0.49 3.24
CA THR A 182 -8.97 0.48 3.39
C THR A 182 -9.48 -0.75 4.14
N ARG A 183 -10.44 -0.56 5.05
CA ARG A 183 -11.18 -1.64 5.71
C ARG A 183 -12.26 -2.27 4.83
N ASN A 184 -12.45 -1.78 3.60
CA ASN A 184 -13.52 -2.21 2.72
C ASN A 184 -13.00 -3.23 1.68
N GLY A 185 -13.43 -4.48 1.80
CA GLY A 185 -13.11 -5.56 0.87
C GLY A 185 -12.01 -6.51 1.38
N GLY A 186 -11.21 -7.06 0.47
CA GLY A 186 -10.19 -8.07 0.74
C GLY A 186 -9.17 -7.73 1.83
N PRO A 187 -8.69 -6.47 1.95
CA PRO A 187 -7.77 -6.11 3.03
C PRO A 187 -8.30 -6.37 4.44
N ALA A 188 -9.62 -6.30 4.66
CA ALA A 188 -10.23 -6.59 5.95
C ALA A 188 -10.01 -8.04 6.41
N GLU A 189 -9.90 -8.98 5.47
CA GLU A 189 -9.60 -10.38 5.76
C GLU A 189 -8.09 -10.65 5.76
N SER A 190 -7.35 -9.98 4.88
CA SER A 190 -5.92 -10.28 4.71
C SER A 190 -5.04 -9.67 5.79
N LEU A 191 -5.41 -8.51 6.33
CA LEU A 191 -4.66 -7.78 7.35
C LEU A 191 -5.20 -7.93 8.78
N PHE A 192 -6.31 -8.65 8.98
CA PHE A 192 -6.86 -8.90 10.30
C PHE A 192 -7.37 -10.34 10.41
N ASP A 193 -6.98 -11.02 11.48
CA ASP A 193 -7.55 -12.31 11.86
C ASP A 193 -8.57 -12.12 12.98
N ALA A 194 -9.85 -12.26 12.64
CA ALA A 194 -10.93 -12.09 13.59
C ALA A 194 -10.99 -13.18 14.66
N GLN A 195 -10.40 -14.36 14.43
CA GLN A 195 -10.42 -15.45 15.43
C GLN A 195 -9.40 -15.18 16.52
N THR A 196 -8.19 -14.75 16.13
CA THR A 196 -7.10 -14.48 17.06
C THR A 196 -7.01 -13.00 17.46
N GLN A 197 -7.90 -12.16 16.92
CA GLN A 197 -7.86 -10.70 17.07
C GLN A 197 -6.50 -10.09 16.68
N THR A 198 -5.77 -10.73 15.76
CA THR A 198 -4.43 -10.31 15.37
C THR A 198 -4.48 -9.35 14.19
N LYS A 199 -3.82 -8.20 14.33
CA LYS A 199 -3.59 -7.23 13.24
C LYS A 199 -2.25 -7.51 12.56
N PHE A 200 -2.24 -7.55 11.23
CA PHE A 200 -1.03 -7.68 10.40
C PHE A 200 -0.69 -6.39 9.63
N GLY A 201 -1.55 -5.39 9.75
CA GLY A 201 -1.41 -4.03 9.26
C GLY A 201 -2.53 -3.17 9.84
N VAL A 202 -2.65 -1.93 9.38
CA VAL A 202 -3.67 -0.99 9.88
C VAL A 202 -4.79 -0.87 8.85
N LEU A 203 -6.02 -1.03 9.33
CA LEU A 203 -7.24 -0.86 8.53
C LEU A 203 -7.87 0.49 8.84
N VAL A 204 -8.22 1.25 7.81
CA VAL A 204 -8.81 2.59 7.92
C VAL A 204 -10.11 2.72 7.12
N ASP A 205 -11.01 3.58 7.57
CA ASP A 205 -12.19 3.99 6.81
C ASP A 205 -11.79 4.96 5.67
N PRO A 206 -11.92 4.56 4.39
CA PRO A 206 -11.55 5.42 3.27
C PRO A 206 -12.43 6.68 3.13
N ALA A 207 -13.59 6.73 3.78
CA ALA A 207 -14.48 7.89 3.78
C ALA A 207 -14.14 8.91 4.89
N ASN A 208 -13.26 8.56 5.83
CA ASN A 208 -12.90 9.41 6.96
C ASN A 208 -11.41 9.80 6.92
N PRO A 209 -11.06 11.00 6.41
CA PRO A 209 -9.69 11.49 6.39
C PRO A 209 -9.00 11.52 7.76
N ALA A 210 -9.73 11.74 8.86
CA ALA A 210 -9.15 11.71 10.20
C ALA A 210 -8.75 10.29 10.61
N ASP A 211 -9.57 9.28 10.27
CA ASP A 211 -9.26 7.87 10.53
C ASP A 211 -8.05 7.39 9.72
N ILE A 212 -7.96 7.80 8.44
CA ILE A 212 -6.77 7.57 7.61
C ILE A 212 -5.52 8.17 8.28
N ALA A 213 -5.59 9.42 8.74
CA ALA A 213 -4.45 10.09 9.37
C ALA A 213 -4.04 9.41 10.68
N HIS A 214 -5.00 9.00 11.52
CA HIS A 214 -4.72 8.26 12.75
C HIS A 214 -4.06 6.91 12.46
N GLY A 215 -4.57 6.14 11.48
CA GLY A 215 -3.96 4.87 11.11
C GLY A 215 -2.54 5.01 10.57
N LEU A 216 -2.26 6.08 9.81
CA LEU A 216 -0.91 6.40 9.36
C LEU A 216 0.02 6.72 10.54
N LEU A 217 -0.43 7.54 11.49
CA LEU A 217 0.33 7.86 12.71
C LEU A 217 0.59 6.63 13.57
N GLU A 218 -0.40 5.74 13.71
CA GLU A 218 -0.24 4.47 14.43
C GLU A 218 0.86 3.61 13.80
N ALA A 219 0.83 3.43 12.49
CA ALA A 219 1.81 2.62 11.77
C ALA A 219 3.22 3.25 11.75
N LEU A 220 3.30 4.59 11.69
CA LEU A 220 4.55 5.36 11.72
C LEU A 220 5.10 5.57 13.14
N SER A 221 4.35 5.18 14.18
CA SER A 221 4.76 5.39 15.57
C SER A 221 6.11 4.70 15.87
N PRO A 222 6.91 5.25 16.81
CA PRO A 222 8.31 4.87 17.02
C PRO A 222 8.55 3.35 17.15
N GLN A 223 9.80 2.93 16.86
CA GLN A 223 10.28 1.59 16.49
C GLN A 223 9.46 0.36 16.92
N LYS A 224 8.86 0.32 18.11
CA LYS A 224 8.08 -0.83 18.57
C LYS A 224 6.84 -1.09 17.71
N SER A 225 6.06 -0.06 17.38
CA SER A 225 4.83 -0.22 16.59
C SER A 225 5.13 -0.56 15.13
N TRP A 226 6.02 0.22 14.50
CA TRP A 226 6.40 -0.03 13.11
C TRP A 226 7.02 -1.42 12.90
N ARG A 227 7.95 -1.85 13.76
CA ARG A 227 8.58 -3.18 13.66
C ARG A 227 7.58 -4.30 13.92
N ALA A 228 6.64 -4.13 14.83
CA ALA A 228 5.58 -5.10 15.07
C ALA A 228 4.73 -5.31 13.81
N TYR A 229 4.30 -4.23 13.15
CA TYR A 229 3.55 -4.34 11.90
C TYR A 229 4.39 -4.92 10.75
N GLN A 230 5.67 -4.57 10.65
CA GLN A 230 6.57 -5.18 9.66
C GLN A 230 6.65 -6.69 9.84
N GLN A 231 6.92 -7.16 11.06
CA GLN A 231 7.07 -8.59 11.36
C GLN A 231 5.76 -9.34 11.16
N ALA A 232 4.66 -8.80 11.69
CA ALA A 232 3.34 -9.39 11.54
C ALA A 232 2.94 -9.50 10.07
N GLY A 233 3.18 -8.45 9.27
CA GLY A 233 2.86 -8.45 7.85
C GLY A 233 3.67 -9.47 7.05
N LEU A 234 4.97 -9.57 7.27
CA LEU A 234 5.83 -10.60 6.66
C LEU A 234 5.34 -12.00 7.00
N GLN A 235 5.07 -12.26 8.28
CA GLN A 235 4.59 -13.57 8.73
C GLN A 235 3.23 -13.92 8.15
N ARG A 236 2.31 -12.96 8.02
CA ARG A 236 1.01 -13.16 7.38
C ARG A 236 1.14 -13.60 5.92
N VAL A 237 2.03 -12.96 5.17
CA VAL A 237 2.27 -13.33 3.76
C VAL A 237 2.87 -14.73 3.67
N ILE A 238 3.90 -15.04 4.47
CA ILE A 238 4.57 -16.34 4.45
C ILE A 238 3.65 -17.49 4.87
N SER A 239 2.79 -17.26 5.88
CA SER A 239 1.93 -18.31 6.42
C SER A 239 0.70 -18.60 5.54
N ARG A 240 0.21 -17.61 4.77
CA ARG A 240 -1.09 -17.72 4.08
C ARG A 240 -1.11 -17.33 2.60
N TYR A 241 -0.32 -16.35 2.18
CA TYR A 241 -0.44 -15.71 0.85
C TYR A 241 0.78 -15.99 -0.04
N THR A 242 1.19 -17.27 -0.11
CA THR A 242 2.21 -17.74 -1.06
C THR A 242 1.61 -18.66 -2.10
N TRP A 243 2.26 -18.79 -3.26
CA TRP A 243 1.80 -19.70 -4.31
C TRP A 243 1.90 -21.17 -3.89
N GLU A 244 2.86 -21.51 -3.02
CA GLU A 244 2.96 -22.84 -2.42
C GLU A 244 1.75 -23.14 -1.53
N ARG A 245 1.28 -22.17 -0.73
CA ARG A 245 0.04 -22.29 0.06
C ARG A 245 -1.20 -22.41 -0.83
N THR A 246 -1.23 -21.66 -1.92
CA THR A 246 -2.30 -21.73 -2.92
C THR A 246 -2.37 -23.15 -3.51
N ALA A 247 -1.24 -23.66 -4.02
CA ALA A 247 -1.14 -24.99 -4.62
C ALA A 247 -1.52 -26.11 -3.65
N ALA A 248 -1.05 -26.02 -2.39
CA ALA A 248 -1.41 -26.99 -1.35
C ALA A 248 -2.93 -26.97 -1.05
N GLY A 249 -3.56 -25.79 -1.02
CA GLY A 249 -5.00 -25.66 -0.84
C GLY A 249 -5.81 -26.28 -1.97
N TYR A 250 -5.40 -26.09 -3.23
CA TYR A 250 -6.01 -26.74 -4.40
C TYR A 250 -5.86 -28.26 -4.33
N ALA A 251 -4.65 -28.77 -4.07
CA ALA A 251 -4.40 -30.20 -3.97
C ALA A 251 -5.23 -30.87 -2.86
N ALA A 252 -5.36 -30.22 -1.70
CA ALA A 252 -6.19 -30.72 -0.61
C ALA A 252 -7.68 -30.75 -0.96
N THR A 253 -8.19 -29.70 -1.62
CA THR A 253 -9.59 -29.62 -2.03
C THR A 253 -9.93 -30.65 -3.11
N LEU A 254 -9.05 -30.83 -4.10
CA LEU A 254 -9.22 -31.84 -5.16
C LEU A 254 -9.28 -33.27 -4.60
N LYS A 255 -8.51 -33.57 -3.56
CA LYS A 255 -8.57 -34.88 -2.88
C LYS A 255 -9.90 -35.12 -2.16
N GLN A 256 -10.58 -34.06 -1.70
CA GLN A 256 -11.84 -34.20 -0.97
C GLN A 256 -13.04 -34.47 -1.89
N ILE A 257 -12.94 -34.11 -3.18
CA ILE A 257 -14.05 -34.24 -4.14
C ILE A 257 -13.87 -35.38 -5.14
N THR A 258 -12.66 -35.98 -5.19
CA THR A 258 -12.35 -37.12 -6.06
C THR A 258 -12.43 -38.47 -5.33
N VAL A 259 -12.75 -38.46 -4.03
CA VAL A 259 -13.04 -39.64 -3.19
C VAL A 259 -14.54 -39.74 -3.01
#